data_AF-A0A936FQT0-F1
#
_entry.id   AF-A0A936FQT0-F1
#
_cell.length_a   1.000
_cell.length_b   1.000
_cell.length_c   1.000
_cell.angle_alpha   90.00
_cell.angle_beta   90.00
_cell.angle_gamma   90.00
#
_symmetry.space_group_name_H-M   'P 1'
#
loop_
_entity.id
_entity.type
_entity.pdbx_description
1 polymer ?
#
loop_
_entity_poly.entity_id
_entity_poly.type
_entity_poly.pdbx_seq_one_letter_code
_entity_poly.pdbx_strand_id
1 'polypeptide(L)' 'MTDFLAQFLPVAAAVIGLFAVALAAMGIGQRLTGRCLRGSCGGPKAVGPDGKPISCVGCPNADKHAH' A
#
# COMPACT_ATOMS: atom_id res chain seq x y z
N MET A 1 -8.16 -23.51 -28.45
CA MET A 1 -7.57 -22.20 -28.07
C MET A 1 -8.59 -21.37 -27.30
N THR A 2 -9.85 -21.33 -27.76
CA THR A 2 -11.00 -20.73 -27.07
C THR A 2 -11.32 -21.34 -25.70
N ASP A 3 -11.19 -22.67 -25.55
CA ASP A 3 -11.50 -23.37 -24.29
C ASP A 3 -10.53 -23.04 -23.16
N PHE A 4 -9.26 -22.84 -23.50
CA PHE A 4 -8.22 -22.42 -22.55
C PHE A 4 -8.55 -21.01 -22.00
N LEU A 5 -8.86 -20.05 -22.86
CA LEU A 5 -9.25 -18.70 -22.44
C LEU A 5 -10.52 -18.71 -21.59
N ALA A 6 -11.54 -19.49 -21.96
CA ALA A 6 -12.79 -19.58 -21.21
C ALA A 6 -12.59 -20.09 -19.76
N GLN A 7 -11.58 -20.96 -19.55
CA GLN A 7 -11.33 -21.56 -18.24
C GLN A 7 -10.42 -20.69 -17.35
N PHE A 8 -9.42 -20.01 -17.94
CA PHE A 8 -8.46 -19.21 -17.18
C PHE A 8 -8.90 -17.75 -16.98
N LEU A 9 -9.68 -17.18 -17.88
CA LEU A 9 -10.17 -15.80 -17.78
C LEU A 9 -11.01 -15.52 -16.51
N PRO A 10 -12.01 -16.33 -16.12
CA PRO A 10 -12.79 -16.06 -14.92
C PRO A 10 -11.94 -16.18 -13.64
N VAL A 11 -11.01 -17.13 -13.59
CA VAL A 11 -10.07 -17.28 -12.47
C VAL A 11 -9.15 -16.07 -12.37
N ALA A 12 -8.55 -15.65 -13.49
CA ALA A 12 -7.71 -14.45 -13.52
C ALA A 12 -8.49 -13.21 -13.09
N ALA A 13 -9.72 -13.03 -13.58
CA ALA A 13 -10.58 -11.90 -13.20
C ALA A 13 -10.92 -11.92 -11.70
N ALA A 14 -11.25 -13.08 -11.13
CA ALA A 14 -11.54 -13.23 -9.70
C ALA A 14 -10.32 -12.89 -8.84
N VAL A 15 -9.13 -13.38 -9.22
CA VAL A 15 -7.88 -13.09 -8.51
C VAL A 15 -7.58 -11.59 -8.57
N ILE A 16 -7.59 -10.99 -9.77
CA ILE A 16 -7.34 -9.55 -9.95
C ILE A 16 -8.35 -8.73 -9.15
N GLY A 17 -9.63 -9.08 -9.20
CA GLY A 17 -10.69 -8.40 -8.45
C GLY A 17 -10.46 -8.45 -6.94
N LEU A 18 -10.09 -9.61 -6.41
CA LEU A 18 -9.80 -9.79 -4.99
C LEU A 18 -8.61 -8.95 -4.53
N PHE A 19 -7.51 -8.95 -5.30
CA PHE A 19 -6.34 -8.11 -4.99
C PHE A 19 -6.68 -6.62 -5.10
N ALA A 20 -7.44 -6.20 -6.11
CA ALA A 20 -7.86 -4.81 -6.26
C ALA A 20 -8.66 -4.33 -5.04
N VAL A 21 -9.61 -5.12 -4.57
CA VAL A 21 -10.40 -4.79 -3.36
C VAL A 21 -9.52 -4.76 -2.12
N ALA A 22 -8.62 -5.73 -1.94
CA ALA A 22 -7.71 -5.77 -0.80
C ALA A 22 -6.78 -4.54 -0.73
N LEU A 23 -6.18 -4.16 -1.86
CA LEU A 23 -5.31 -2.99 -1.96
C LEU A 23 -6.09 -1.68 -1.72
N ALA A 24 -7.29 -1.57 -2.28
CA ALA A 24 -8.17 -0.42 -2.03
C ALA A 24 -8.54 -0.31 -0.55
N ALA A 25 -8.93 -1.43 0.09
CA ALA A 25 -9.26 -1.47 1.51
C ALA A 25 -8.07 -1.07 2.39
N MET A 26 -6.85 -1.55 2.08
CA MET A 26 -5.63 -1.13 2.78
C MET A 26 -5.39 0.37 2.65
N GLY A 27 -5.51 0.94 1.44
CA GLY A 27 -5.31 2.36 1.21
C GLY A 27 -6.34 3.23 1.95
N ILE A 28 -7.61 2.83 1.91
CA ILE A 28 -8.70 3.53 2.60
C ILE A 28 -8.50 3.42 4.13
N GLY A 29 -8.26 2.22 4.65
CA GLY A 29 -8.08 1.99 6.09
C GLY A 29 -6.92 2.79 6.68
N GLN A 30 -5.82 2.94 5.94
CA GLN A 30 -4.72 3.80 6.37
C GLN A 30 -5.10 5.28 6.44
N ARG A 31 -5.86 5.80 5.48
CA ARG A 31 -6.31 7.19 5.50
C ARG A 31 -7.33 7.44 6.62
N LEU A 32 -8.23 6.51 6.87
CA LEU A 32 -9.25 6.64 7.92
C LEU A 32 -8.66 6.55 9.33
N THR A 33 -7.67 5.69 9.54
CA THR A 33 -7.06 5.51 10.87
C THR A 33 -5.96 6.53 11.18
N GLY A 34 -5.40 7.20 10.15
CA GLY A 34 -4.27 8.10 10.31
C GLY A 34 -3.01 7.42 10.86
N ARG A 35 -2.98 6.09 10.91
CA ARG A 35 -1.85 5.32 11.45
C ARG A 35 -0.73 5.35 10.41
N CYS A 36 0.44 5.81 10.85
CA CYS A 36 1.64 5.76 10.02
C CYS A 36 2.12 4.31 9.85
N LEU A 37 2.57 3.98 8.64
CA LEU A 37 3.32 2.76 8.37
C LEU A 37 4.68 2.84 9.07
N ARG A 38 4.91 1.93 10.02
CA ARG A 38 6.16 1.85 10.78
C ARG A 38 7.34 1.70 9.83
N GLY A 39 8.34 2.57 9.93
CA GLY A 39 9.56 2.54 9.11
C GLY A 39 9.46 3.23 7.75
N SER A 40 8.26 3.65 7.32
CA SER A 40 8.08 4.41 6.08
C SER A 40 7.59 5.84 6.37
N CYS A 41 6.65 6.03 7.32
CA CYS A 41 6.19 7.36 7.72
C CYS A 41 5.93 7.58 9.22
N GLY A 42 6.18 6.59 10.07
CA GLY A 42 6.08 6.78 11.51
C GLY A 42 6.82 5.73 12.31
N GLY A 43 6.87 5.95 13.62
CA GLY A 43 7.84 5.28 14.49
C GLY A 43 9.26 5.85 14.32
N PRO A 44 10.28 5.23 14.94
CA PRO A 44 11.67 5.62 14.78
C PRO A 44 12.03 5.71 13.29
N LYS A 45 12.58 6.86 12.86
CA LYS A 45 12.83 7.13 11.44
C LYS A 45 13.82 6.08 10.90
N ALA A 46 13.41 5.36 9.87
CA ALA A 46 14.35 4.54 9.11
C ALA A 46 15.27 5.49 8.34
N VAL A 47 16.58 5.31 8.50
CA VAL A 47 17.60 6.16 7.86
C VAL A 47 18.11 5.42 6.64
N GLY A 48 18.09 6.09 5.48
CA GLY A 48 18.62 5.56 4.24
C GLY A 48 20.16 5.49 4.26
N PRO A 49 20.79 4.81 3.27
CA PRO A 49 22.25 4.72 3.15
C PRO A 49 22.95 6.08 3.02
N ASP A 50 22.19 7.08 2.58
CA ASP A 50 22.58 8.47 2.41
C ASP A 50 22.50 9.31 3.70
N GLY A 51 22.07 8.71 4.81
CA GLY A 51 21.94 9.37 6.10
C GLY A 51 20.67 10.23 6.26
N LYS A 52 19.76 10.23 5.27
CA LYS A 52 18.50 10.97 5.36
C LYS A 52 17.37 10.09 5.87
N PRO A 53 16.42 10.64 6.63
CA PRO A 53 15.22 9.90 7.03
C PRO A 53 14.37 9.57 5.81
N ILE A 54 13.90 8.33 5.73
CA ILE A 54 12.96 7.89 4.71
C ILE A 54 11.57 8.42 5.10
N SER A 55 10.89 9.10 4.17
CA SER A 55 9.52 9.59 4.35
C SER A 55 8.59 9.04 3.27
N CYS A 56 7.37 8.63 3.64
CA CYS A 56 6.34 8.29 2.66
C CYS A 56 5.81 9.55 1.97
N VAL A 57 5.75 9.51 0.63
CA VAL A 57 5.04 10.50 -0.19
C VAL A 57 3.52 10.50 0.10
N GLY A 58 2.96 9.40 0.60
CA GLY A 58 1.52 9.23 0.85
C GLY A 58 1.09 9.23 2.32
N CYS A 59 1.91 9.69 3.27
CA CYS A 59 1.51 9.69 4.68
C CYS A 59 0.45 10.77 4.97
N PRO A 60 -0.72 10.42 5.54
CA PRO A 60 -1.73 11.40 5.92
C PRO A 60 -1.35 12.26 7.13
N ASN A 61 -0.23 11.96 7.81
CA ASN A 61 0.25 12.63 9.01
C ASN A 61 1.73 13.09 8.87
N ALA A 62 2.17 13.34 7.63
CA ALA A 62 3.56 13.66 7.30
C ALA A 62 4.08 14.91 8.00
N ASP A 63 3.21 15.91 8.15
CA ASP A 63 3.44 17.19 8.81
C ASP A 63 3.68 17.05 10.32
N LYS A 64 3.01 16.10 10.99
CA LYS A 64 3.09 15.94 12.45
C LYS A 64 4.31 15.17 12.96
N HIS A 65 5.07 14.54 12.05
CA HIS A 65 6.26 13.74 12.37
C HIS A 65 7.55 14.30 11.73
N ALA A 66 7.49 15.56 11.25
CA ALA A 66 8.63 16.28 10.68
C ALA A 66 9.65 16.75 11.74
N HIS A 67 9.27 16.77 13.01
CA HIS A 67 10.11 17.17 14.14
C HIS A 67 10.82 15.98 14.78
#